data_AF-A0A7W4LI54-F1
#
_entry.id   AF-A0A7W4LI54-F1
#
_cell.length_a   1.000
_cell.length_b   1.000
_cell.length_c   1.000
_cell.angle_alpha   90.00
_cell.angle_beta   90.00
_cell.angle_gamma   90.00
#
_symmetry.space_group_name_H-M   'P 1'
#
loop_
_entity.id
_entity.type
_entity.pdbx_description
1 polymer ?
#
loop_
_entity_poly.entity_id
_entity_poly.type
_entity_poly.pdbx_seq_one_letter_code
_entity_poly.pdbx_strand_id
1 'polypeptide(L)'
;MSTIELLGHVLAEGILLVLEDGHLTWEADHAPSCELLEEIRAHRLEIIEALSETNDPMKWLARLAVLLCCTPDYLLEHSSVDHHDLAEQYQRPPWQAARLIRTDPNWILPSENSACAHERDAPAGQPARTWLPARDAFHHHALGNCPYCYPPLERYCTVGADLHARYDHETSILEASNEEG
;
A
#
# COMPACT_ATOMS: atom_id res chain seq x y z
N MET A 1 -4.35 -18.69 18.02
CA MET A 1 -4.44 -18.04 16.71
C MET A 1 -3.54 -16.80 16.75
N SER A 2 -2.85 -16.47 15.67
CA SER A 2 -2.03 -15.26 15.58
C SER A 2 -2.87 -14.04 15.18
N THR A 3 -2.37 -12.82 15.46
CA THR A 3 -3.05 -11.57 15.10
C THR A 3 -3.35 -11.45 13.61
N ILE A 4 -2.45 -11.94 12.74
CA ILE A 4 -2.63 -11.92 11.29
C ILE A 4 -3.75 -12.88 10.85
N GLU A 5 -3.78 -14.08 11.43
CA GLU A 5 -4.84 -15.06 11.17
C GLU A 5 -6.19 -14.54 11.66
N LEU A 6 -6.22 -13.89 12.83
CA LEU A 6 -7.41 -13.24 13.37
C LEU A 6 -7.90 -12.11 12.44
N LEU A 7 -7.01 -11.21 12.00
CA LEU A 7 -7.38 -10.15 11.05
C LEU A 7 -7.94 -10.70 9.74
N GLY A 8 -7.36 -11.79 9.22
CA GLY A 8 -7.87 -12.49 8.04
C GLY A 8 -9.25 -13.12 8.28
N HIS A 9 -9.48 -13.68 9.46
CA HIS A 9 -10.76 -14.28 9.84
C HIS A 9 -11.87 -13.22 9.98
N VAL A 10 -11.56 -12.07 10.59
CA VAL A 10 -12.51 -10.96 10.77
C VAL A 10 -12.90 -10.37 9.41
N LEU A 11 -11.92 -10.21 8.50
CA LEU A 11 -12.17 -9.81 7.11
C LEU A 11 -13.00 -10.83 6.32
N ALA A 12 -12.80 -12.13 6.56
CA ALA A 12 -13.58 -13.19 5.91
C ALA A 12 -15.05 -13.20 6.37
N GLU A 13 -15.33 -12.77 7.61
CA GLU A 13 -16.70 -12.49 8.09
C GLU A 13 -17.27 -11.17 7.53
N GLY A 14 -16.51 -10.41 6.74
CA GLY A 14 -16.93 -9.12 6.22
C GLY A 14 -16.87 -7.99 7.26
N ILE A 15 -16.10 -8.18 8.33
CA ILE A 15 -15.91 -7.22 9.40
C ILE A 15 -14.54 -6.58 9.23
N LEU A 16 -14.48 -5.24 9.22
CA LEU A 16 -13.23 -4.51 9.21
C LEU A 16 -12.94 -3.97 10.61
N LEU A 17 -11.81 -4.36 11.21
CA LEU A 17 -11.36 -3.76 12.46
C LEU A 17 -10.66 -2.42 12.16
N VAL A 18 -11.12 -1.37 12.82
CA VAL A 18 -10.62 -0.01 12.64
C VAL A 18 -10.09 0.50 13.98
N LEU A 19 -9.02 1.29 13.92
CA LEU A 19 -8.50 1.99 15.08
C LEU A 19 -8.91 3.47 14.98
N GLU A 20 -9.85 3.90 15.81
CA GLU A 20 -10.37 5.27 15.85
C GLU A 20 -10.01 5.88 17.22
N ASP A 21 -9.22 6.96 17.24
CA ASP A 21 -8.73 7.61 18.47
C ASP A 21 -8.06 6.67 19.49
N GLY A 22 -7.41 5.60 19.03
CA GLY A 22 -6.79 4.58 19.89
C GLY A 22 -7.78 3.56 20.46
N HIS A 23 -9.03 3.61 20.04
CA HIS A 23 -10.06 2.64 20.35
C HIS A 23 -10.26 1.70 19.16
N LEU A 24 -10.28 0.39 19.45
CA LEU A 24 -10.59 -0.63 18.46
C LEU A 24 -12.10 -0.64 18.24
N THR A 25 -12.54 -0.30 17.03
CA THR A 25 -13.92 -0.32 16.55
C THR A 25 -14.03 -1.28 15.37
N TRP A 26 -15.25 -1.52 14.89
CA TRP A 26 -15.49 -2.36 13.71
C TRP A 26 -16.49 -1.71 12.77
N GLU A 27 -16.26 -1.89 11.46
CA GLU A 27 -17.18 -1.51 10.40
C GLU A 27 -17.74 -2.78 9.76
N ALA A 28 -19.05 -3.00 9.93
CA ALA A 28 -19.81 -4.11 9.34
C ALA A 28 -21.32 -3.85 9.40
N ASP A 29 -22.09 -4.53 8.56
CA ASP A 29 -23.56 -4.54 8.56
C ASP A 29 -24.16 -5.45 9.65
N HIS A 30 -23.32 -6.18 10.38
CA HIS A 30 -23.68 -7.02 11.51
C HIS A 30 -22.63 -6.97 12.62
N ALA A 31 -23.01 -7.30 13.84
CA ALA A 31 -22.07 -7.38 14.95
C ALA A 31 -21.24 -8.67 14.85
N PRO A 32 -19.95 -8.64 15.28
CA PRO A 32 -19.15 -9.85 15.35
C PRO A 32 -19.79 -10.86 16.30
N SER A 33 -19.61 -12.15 15.99
CA SER A 33 -20.10 -13.23 16.84
C SER A 33 -19.49 -13.16 18.25
N CYS A 34 -20.17 -13.73 19.25
CA CYS A 34 -19.65 -13.70 20.63
C CYS A 34 -18.28 -14.39 20.76
N GLU A 35 -18.05 -15.44 19.97
CA GLU A 35 -16.78 -16.16 19.92
C GLU A 35 -15.67 -15.28 19.32
N LEU A 36 -15.94 -14.61 18.19
CA LEU A 36 -14.99 -13.68 17.57
C LEU A 36 -14.70 -12.46 18.47
N LEU A 37 -15.70 -11.96 19.21
CA LEU A 37 -15.49 -10.88 20.19
C LEU A 37 -14.58 -11.30 21.36
N GLU A 38 -14.67 -12.54 21.81
CA GLU A 38 -13.75 -13.06 22.85
C GLU A 38 -12.32 -13.15 22.32
N GLU A 39 -12.14 -13.61 21.07
CA GLU A 39 -10.83 -13.66 20.42
C GLU A 39 -10.25 -12.25 20.17
N ILE A 40 -11.05 -11.31 19.66
CA ILE A 40 -10.67 -9.90 19.51
C ILE A 40 -10.27 -9.29 20.85
N ARG A 41 -10.98 -9.62 21.94
CA ARG A 41 -10.62 -9.14 23.28
C ARG A 41 -9.33 -9.77 23.80
N ALA A 42 -9.16 -11.08 23.61
CA ALA A 42 -7.97 -11.81 24.03
C ALA A 42 -6.70 -11.28 23.35
N HIS A 43 -6.81 -10.88 22.07
CA HIS A 43 -5.69 -10.36 21.27
C HIS A 43 -5.71 -8.83 21.11
N ARG A 44 -6.52 -8.11 21.89
CA ARG A 44 -6.79 -6.67 21.69
C ARG A 44 -5.53 -5.81 21.60
N LEU A 45 -4.56 -6.02 22.48
CA LEU A 45 -3.34 -5.21 22.50
C LEU A 45 -2.47 -5.48 21.26
N GLU A 46 -2.34 -6.73 20.86
CA GLU A 46 -1.58 -7.13 19.67
C GLU A 46 -2.27 -6.65 18.38
N ILE A 47 -3.61 -6.63 18.34
CA ILE A 47 -4.39 -6.06 17.23
C ILE A 47 -4.18 -4.56 17.15
N ILE A 48 -4.28 -3.86 18.29
CA ILE A 48 -4.04 -2.40 18.34
C ILE A 48 -2.60 -2.10 17.92
N GLU A 49 -1.61 -2.86 18.42
CA GLU A 49 -0.22 -2.70 18.05
C GLU A 49 -0.01 -2.95 16.55
N ALA A 50 -0.52 -4.05 16.00
CA ALA A 50 -0.44 -4.36 14.57
C ALA A 50 -1.12 -3.31 13.68
N LEU A 51 -2.31 -2.82 14.07
CA LEU A 51 -3.02 -1.73 13.38
C LEU A 51 -2.32 -0.38 13.55
N SER A 52 -1.68 -0.13 14.70
CA SER A 52 -0.92 1.10 14.96
C SER A 52 0.41 1.12 14.22
N GLU A 53 1.08 -0.02 14.09
CA GLU A 53 2.29 -0.18 13.30
C GLU A 53 2.04 0.02 11.81
N THR A 54 0.79 -0.18 11.36
CA THR A 54 0.36 0.17 10.01
C THR A 54 -0.01 1.65 9.87
N ASN A 55 -0.29 2.33 10.98
CA ASN A 55 -0.61 3.75 11.13
C ASN A 55 0.58 4.59 11.63
N ASP A 56 1.81 4.19 11.32
CA ASP A 56 3.00 5.02 11.60
C ASP A 56 3.14 6.10 10.50
N PRO A 57 3.15 7.40 10.85
CA PRO A 57 3.36 8.49 9.89
C PRO A 57 4.63 8.33 9.05
N MET A 58 5.70 7.77 9.61
CA MET A 58 6.96 7.57 8.88
C MET A 58 6.88 6.40 7.90
N LYS A 59 6.20 5.30 8.25
CA LYS A 59 5.89 4.22 7.29
C LYS A 59 4.93 4.69 6.20
N TRP A 60 3.96 5.55 6.54
CA TRP A 60 3.08 6.18 5.56
C TRP A 60 3.87 7.05 4.58
N LEU A 61 4.78 7.89 5.08
CA LEU A 61 5.66 8.72 4.26
C LEU A 61 6.57 7.88 3.36
N ALA A 62 7.14 6.80 3.89
CA ALA A 62 7.95 5.87 3.12
C ALA A 62 7.17 5.23 1.97
N ARG A 63 5.92 4.81 2.21
CA ARG A 63 5.03 4.29 1.17
C ARG A 63 4.66 5.35 0.14
N LEU A 64 4.40 6.57 0.59
CA LEU A 64 4.10 7.71 -0.29
C LEU A 64 5.32 8.07 -1.18
N ALA A 65 6.51 8.09 -0.61
CA ALA A 65 7.75 8.36 -1.33
C ALA A 65 8.04 7.31 -2.40
N VAL A 66 7.83 6.02 -2.09
CA VAL A 66 7.92 4.93 -3.07
C VAL A 66 6.96 5.14 -4.24
N LEU A 67 5.71 5.52 -3.97
CA LEU A 67 4.72 5.79 -5.02
C LEU A 67 5.11 7.01 -5.87
N LEU A 68 5.70 8.03 -5.27
CA LEU A 68 6.19 9.23 -5.96
C LEU A 68 7.59 9.07 -6.56
N CYS A 69 8.17 7.86 -6.47
CA CYS A 69 9.51 7.52 -6.94
C CYS A 69 10.61 8.44 -6.36
N CYS A 70 10.50 8.80 -5.08
CA CYS A 70 11.42 9.68 -4.37
C CYS A 70 11.75 9.14 -2.96
N THR A 71 12.54 9.90 -2.19
CA THR A 71 12.83 9.59 -0.78
C THR A 71 11.85 10.32 0.16
N PRO A 72 11.61 9.79 1.38
CA PRO A 72 10.82 10.49 2.39
C PRO A 72 11.36 11.90 2.69
N ASP A 73 12.69 12.02 2.77
CA ASP A 73 13.37 13.29 3.03
C ASP A 73 13.12 14.30 1.91
N TYR A 74 13.07 13.85 0.65
CA TYR A 74 12.75 14.71 -0.49
C TYR A 74 11.35 15.34 -0.37
N LEU A 75 10.36 14.58 0.11
CA LEU A 75 8.99 15.10 0.30
C LEU A 75 8.94 16.19 1.38
N LEU A 76 9.73 16.03 2.44
CA LEU A 76 9.85 17.00 3.53
C LEU A 76 10.64 18.24 3.09
N GLU A 77 11.78 18.07 2.44
CA GLU A 77 12.66 19.15 1.98
C GLU A 77 11.99 20.05 0.93
N HIS A 78 11.23 19.45 0.01
CA HIS A 78 10.49 20.19 -1.02
C HIS A 78 9.10 20.64 -0.57
N SER A 79 8.75 20.47 0.72
CA SER A 79 7.46 20.87 1.29
C SER A 79 6.25 20.32 0.52
N SER A 80 6.42 19.15 -0.11
CA SER A 80 5.32 18.45 -0.79
C SER A 80 4.47 17.65 0.19
N VAL A 81 5.06 17.32 1.34
CA VAL A 81 4.40 16.84 2.55
C VAL A 81 5.11 17.49 3.71
N ASP A 82 4.40 18.22 4.56
CA ASP A 82 4.98 18.75 5.79
C ASP A 82 4.58 17.92 7.03
N HIS A 83 5.09 18.31 8.20
CA HIS A 83 4.75 17.63 9.46
C HIS A 83 3.27 17.74 9.83
N HIS A 84 2.56 18.73 9.32
CA HIS A 84 1.12 18.90 9.53
C HIS A 84 0.33 17.98 8.60
N ASP A 85 0.70 17.88 7.33
CA ASP A 85 0.17 16.89 6.39
C ASP A 85 0.38 15.47 6.90
N LEU A 86 1.54 15.19 7.49
CA LEU A 86 1.80 13.92 8.16
C LEU A 86 0.86 13.67 9.33
N ALA A 87 0.52 14.68 10.13
CA ALA A 87 -0.41 14.52 11.24
C ALA A 87 -1.86 14.35 10.78
N GLU A 88 -2.26 14.96 9.66
CA GLU A 88 -3.64 14.96 9.17
C GLU A 88 -3.94 13.87 8.14
N GLN A 89 -2.96 13.47 7.35
CA GLN A 89 -3.15 12.62 6.18
C GLN A 89 -2.60 11.20 6.34
N TYR A 90 -1.83 10.90 7.39
CA TYR A 90 -1.23 9.57 7.55
C TYR A 90 -2.25 8.43 7.72
N GLN A 91 -3.47 8.76 8.15
CA GLN A 91 -4.58 7.79 8.25
C GLN A 91 -5.26 7.54 6.89
N ARG A 92 -4.94 8.33 5.86
CA ARG A 92 -5.51 8.17 4.51
C ARG A 92 -4.64 7.21 3.70
N PRO A 93 -5.19 6.52 2.69
CA PRO A 93 -4.39 5.68 1.81
C PRO A 93 -3.27 6.48 1.09
N PRO A 94 -1.99 6.04 1.15
CA PRO A 94 -0.86 6.77 0.54
C PRO A 94 -1.02 7.06 -0.95
N TRP A 95 -1.71 6.18 -1.70
CA TRP A 95 -1.96 6.38 -3.14
C TRP A 95 -2.86 7.58 -3.42
N GLN A 96 -3.75 7.92 -2.50
CA GLN A 96 -4.64 9.08 -2.64
C GLN A 96 -3.85 10.37 -2.48
N ALA A 97 -2.94 10.43 -1.50
CA ALA A 97 -2.00 11.54 -1.33
C ALA A 97 -1.04 11.64 -2.52
N ALA A 98 -0.49 10.52 -2.99
CA ALA A 98 0.37 10.49 -4.17
C ALA A 98 -0.34 11.04 -5.42
N ARG A 99 -1.63 10.74 -5.59
CA ARG A 99 -2.44 11.26 -6.70
C ARG A 99 -2.60 12.78 -6.61
N LEU A 100 -2.89 13.31 -5.42
CA LEU A 100 -3.02 14.75 -5.19
C LEU A 100 -1.71 15.48 -5.50
N ILE A 101 -0.60 14.97 -4.97
CA ILE A 101 0.74 15.55 -5.19
C ILE A 101 1.10 15.55 -6.68
N ARG A 102 0.84 14.45 -7.40
CA ARG A 102 1.10 14.39 -8.87
C ARG A 102 0.28 15.37 -9.70
N THR A 103 -0.88 15.81 -9.19
CA THR A 103 -1.72 16.80 -9.86
C THR A 103 -1.35 18.24 -9.52
N ASP A 104 -0.45 18.46 -8.56
CA ASP A 104 0.04 19.80 -8.21
C ASP A 104 0.94 20.34 -9.34
N PRO A 105 0.67 21.54 -9.87
CA PRO A 105 1.50 22.14 -10.92
C PRO A 105 2.94 22.47 -10.47
N ASN A 106 3.19 22.55 -9.15
CA ASN A 106 4.51 22.78 -8.57
C ASN A 106 5.24 21.47 -8.25
N TRP A 107 4.61 20.32 -8.46
CA TRP A 107 5.26 19.03 -8.27
C TRP A 107 6.32 18.81 -9.35
N ILE A 108 7.57 18.69 -8.91
CA ILE A 108 8.70 18.40 -9.77
C ILE A 108 9.16 16.99 -9.44
N LEU A 109 9.11 16.09 -10.43
CA LEU A 109 9.66 14.76 -10.26
C LEU A 109 11.18 14.90 -10.00
N PRO A 110 11.74 14.31 -8.94
CA PRO A 110 13.18 14.26 -8.80
C PRO A 110 13.73 13.54 -10.03
N SER A 111 14.46 14.28 -10.88
CA SER A 111 15.14 13.70 -12.03
C SER A 111 15.98 12.52 -11.56
N GLU A 112 16.04 11.45 -12.36
CA GLU A 112 16.72 10.17 -12.07
C GLU A 112 18.16 10.30 -11.53
N ASN A 113 18.76 11.48 -11.66
CA ASN A 113 20.09 11.85 -11.19
C ASN A 113 20.18 12.25 -9.70
N SER A 114 19.08 12.44 -8.96
CA SER A 114 19.14 12.87 -7.56
C SER A 114 18.92 11.76 -6.52
N ALA A 115 18.53 10.55 -6.94
CA ALA A 115 18.15 9.46 -6.03
C ALA A 115 19.25 8.40 -5.78
N CYS A 116 20.41 8.52 -6.44
CA CYS A 116 21.47 7.50 -6.39
C CYS A 116 22.81 8.10 -5.93
N ALA A 117 22.86 8.68 -4.74
CA ALA A 117 24.13 9.04 -4.10
C ALA A 117 24.22 8.61 -2.63
N HIS A 118 23.47 7.58 -2.23
CA HIS A 118 23.85 6.77 -1.08
C HIS A 118 24.05 5.33 -1.53
N GLU A 119 25.34 4.98 -1.61
CA GLU A 119 25.89 3.68 -1.97
C GLU A 119 25.19 2.56 -1.21
N ARG A 120 24.66 1.61 -1.99
CA ARG A 120 24.19 0.33 -1.52
C ARG A 120 25.39 -0.58 -1.34
N ASP A 121 25.80 -0.80 -0.09
CA ASP A 121 26.28 -2.13 0.29
C ASP A 121 25.04 -3.02 0.44
N ALA A 122 24.59 -3.62 -0.66
CA ALA A 122 23.59 -4.67 -0.65
C ALA A 122 24.14 -5.88 -1.42
N PRO A 123 24.11 -7.10 -0.84
CA PRO A 123 24.70 -8.27 -1.46
C PRO A 123 23.95 -8.65 -2.74
N ALA A 124 24.72 -8.96 -3.78
CA ALA A 124 24.24 -9.44 -5.06
C ALA A 124 23.47 -10.75 -4.89
N GLY A 125 22.18 -10.76 -5.28
CA GLY A 125 21.38 -11.98 -5.31
C GLY A 125 19.86 -11.82 -5.10
N GLN A 126 19.24 -10.73 -5.57
CA GLN A 126 17.77 -10.68 -5.65
C GLN A 126 17.36 -10.53 -7.12
N PRO A 127 16.46 -11.38 -7.64
CA PRO A 127 15.93 -11.21 -8.98
C PRO A 127 15.33 -9.81 -9.07
N ALA A 128 15.70 -9.09 -10.13
CA ALA A 128 15.34 -7.70 -10.33
C ALA A 128 13.83 -7.54 -10.14
N ARG A 129 13.41 -6.53 -9.37
CA ARG A 129 12.01 -6.22 -9.04
C ARG A 129 11.26 -5.67 -10.27
N THR A 130 11.29 -6.37 -11.40
CA THR A 130 10.70 -5.98 -12.69
C THR A 130 9.17 -5.97 -12.66
N TRP A 131 8.56 -6.71 -11.72
CA TRP A 131 7.12 -6.68 -11.45
C TRP A 131 6.62 -5.35 -10.86
N LEU A 132 7.48 -4.57 -10.18
CA LEU A 132 7.07 -3.29 -9.56
C LEU A 132 6.63 -2.25 -10.60
N PRO A 133 7.40 -1.96 -11.66
CA PRO A 133 6.94 -1.10 -12.76
C PRO A 133 5.67 -1.59 -13.46
N ALA A 134 5.52 -2.90 -13.66
CA ALA A 134 4.35 -3.48 -14.31
C ALA A 134 3.08 -3.30 -13.45
N ARG A 135 3.19 -3.57 -12.15
CA ARG A 135 2.12 -3.35 -11.18
C ARG A 135 1.70 -1.90 -11.14
N ASP A 136 2.66 -0.98 -11.01
CA ASP A 136 2.36 0.44 -10.83
C ASP A 136 1.71 1.02 -12.10
N ALA A 137 2.12 0.57 -13.30
CA ALA A 137 1.48 0.94 -14.56
C ALA A 137 0.04 0.42 -14.66
N PHE A 138 -0.21 -0.84 -14.30
CA PHE A 138 -1.55 -1.43 -14.27
C PHE A 138 -2.46 -0.71 -13.27
N HIS A 139 -2.01 -0.51 -12.03
CA HIS A 139 -2.77 0.18 -10.97
C HIS A 139 -3.06 1.63 -11.33
N HIS A 140 -2.08 2.36 -11.88
CA HIS A 140 -2.29 3.73 -12.33
C HIS A 140 -3.38 3.80 -13.41
N HIS A 141 -3.39 2.87 -14.37
CA HIS A 141 -4.38 2.85 -15.43
C HIS A 141 -5.77 2.44 -14.92
N ALA A 142 -5.86 1.30 -14.22
CA ALA A 142 -7.11 0.68 -13.84
C ALA A 142 -7.80 1.36 -12.63
N LEU A 143 -7.03 1.94 -11.71
CA LEU A 143 -7.55 2.61 -10.50
C LEU A 143 -7.45 4.13 -10.57
N GLY A 144 -6.67 4.68 -11.51
CA GLY A 144 -6.45 6.12 -11.62
C GLY A 144 -7.56 6.85 -12.38
N ASN A 145 -7.82 6.47 -13.64
CA ASN A 145 -8.64 7.30 -14.53
C ASN A 145 -9.34 6.58 -15.71
N CYS A 146 -9.26 5.25 -15.84
CA CYS A 146 -9.91 4.55 -16.95
C CYS A 146 -11.37 4.18 -16.60
N PRO A 147 -12.39 4.76 -17.25
CA PRO A 147 -13.79 4.45 -16.95
C PRO A 147 -14.24 3.07 -17.45
N TYR A 148 -13.43 2.44 -18.29
CA TYR A 148 -13.72 1.14 -18.91
C TYR A 148 -13.10 -0.03 -18.14
N CYS A 149 -12.13 0.23 -17.26
CA CYS A 149 -11.53 -0.77 -16.39
C CYS A 149 -12.33 -0.87 -15.09
N TYR A 150 -12.61 -2.11 -14.69
CA TYR A 150 -13.21 -2.46 -13.41
C TYR A 150 -12.58 -3.78 -12.93
N PRO A 151 -11.40 -3.71 -12.28
CA PRO A 151 -10.67 -4.89 -11.81
C PRO A 151 -11.48 -5.87 -10.95
N PRO A 152 -12.40 -5.42 -10.07
CA PRO A 152 -13.19 -6.34 -9.26
C PRO A 152 -14.12 -7.28 -10.05
N LEU A 153 -14.41 -6.98 -11.32
CA LEU A 153 -15.14 -7.89 -12.23
C LEU A 153 -14.29 -8.33 -13.42
N GLU A 154 -12.95 -8.27 -13.29
CA GLU A 154 -11.98 -8.62 -14.33
C GLU A 154 -12.26 -7.94 -15.68
N ARG A 155 -12.88 -6.75 -15.63
CA ARG A 155 -13.23 -6.01 -16.83
C ARG A 155 -12.12 -5.04 -17.13
N TYR A 156 -11.47 -5.19 -18.28
CA TYR A 156 -10.39 -4.31 -18.70
C TYR A 156 -10.67 -3.74 -20.09
N CYS A 157 -10.30 -2.48 -20.32
CA CYS A 157 -10.13 -2.01 -21.68
C CYS A 157 -8.89 -2.68 -22.30
N THR A 158 -8.68 -2.53 -23.61
CA THR A 158 -7.53 -3.15 -24.31
C THR A 158 -6.19 -2.81 -23.65
N VAL A 159 -5.97 -1.54 -23.31
CA VAL A 159 -4.76 -1.08 -22.62
C VAL A 159 -4.65 -1.67 -21.22
N GLY A 160 -5.75 -1.74 -20.48
CA GLY A 160 -5.79 -2.34 -19.14
C GLY A 160 -5.47 -3.84 -19.17
N ALA A 161 -5.96 -4.55 -20.18
CA ALA A 161 -5.72 -5.98 -20.37
C ALA A 161 -4.25 -6.27 -20.67
N ASP A 162 -3.63 -5.45 -21.55
CA ASP A 162 -2.19 -5.58 -21.86
C ASP A 162 -1.31 -5.30 -20.63
N LEU A 163 -1.71 -4.34 -19.79
CA LEU A 163 -1.01 -4.03 -18.54
C LEU A 163 -1.19 -5.12 -17.48
N HIS A 164 -2.39 -5.69 -17.36
CA HIS A 164 -2.68 -6.81 -16.46
C HIS A 164 -1.86 -8.04 -16.87
N ALA A 165 -1.84 -8.40 -18.16
CA ALA A 165 -1.08 -9.54 -18.67
C ALA A 165 0.43 -9.39 -18.43
N ARG A 166 0.96 -8.16 -18.54
CA ARG A 166 2.36 -7.86 -18.19
C ARG A 166 2.63 -8.01 -16.70
N TYR A 167 1.73 -7.54 -15.85
CA TYR A 167 1.85 -7.71 -14.41
C TYR A 167 1.83 -9.20 -14.04
N ASP A 168 0.86 -9.96 -14.54
CA ASP A 168 0.74 -11.40 -14.31
C ASP A 168 1.99 -12.17 -14.75
N HIS A 169 2.53 -11.85 -15.93
CA HIS A 169 3.74 -12.47 -16.45
C HIS A 169 4.94 -12.25 -15.53
N GLU A 170 5.15 -11.02 -15.06
CA GLU A 170 6.26 -10.67 -14.17
C GLU A 170 6.09 -11.29 -12.78
N THR A 171 4.86 -11.44 -12.28
CA THR A 171 4.58 -12.13 -11.01
C THR A 171 4.75 -13.65 -11.15
N SER A 172 4.35 -14.26 -12.26
CA SER A 172 4.56 -15.69 -12.50
C SER A 172 6.03 -16.06 -12.65
N ILE A 173 6.86 -15.16 -13.21
CA ILE A 173 8.32 -15.33 -13.25
C ILE A 173 8.91 -15.31 -11.82
N LEU A 174 8.37 -14.47 -10.93
CA LEU A 174 8.77 -14.39 -9.53
C LEU A 174 8.37 -15.66 -8.75
N GLU A 175 7.17 -16.20 -9.00
CA GLU A 175 6.71 -17.46 -8.40
C GLU A 175 7.58 -18.64 -8.86
N ALA A 176 7.85 -18.76 -10.17
CA ALA A 176 8.70 -19.82 -10.71
C ALA A 176 10.15 -19.75 -10.21
N SER A 177 10.67 -18.54 -9.94
CA SER A 177 12.02 -18.35 -9.39
C SER A 177 12.13 -18.73 -7.90
N ASN A 178 11.01 -18.80 -7.17
CA ASN A 178 10.97 -19.20 -5.76
C ASN A 178 10.80 -20.71 -5.57
N GLU A 179 10.41 -21.46 -6.61
CA GLU A 179 10.18 -22.92 -6.54
C GLU A 179 11.42 -23.76 -6.91
N GLU A 180 12.48 -23.16 -7.47
CA GLU A 180 13.75 -23.84 -7.80
C GLU A 180 14.86 -23.66 -6.74
N GLY A 181 14.53 -23.14 -5.55
CA GLY A 181 15.46 -22.85 -4.44
C GLY A 181 15.43 -23.84 -3.28
#